data_AF-A0A931H9I4-F1
#
_entry.id   AF-A0A931H9I4-F1
#
_cell.length_a   1.000
_cell.length_b   1.000
_cell.length_c   1.000
_cell.angle_alpha   90.00
_cell.angle_beta   90.00
_cell.angle_gamma   90.00
#
_symmetry.space_group_name_H-M   'P 1'
#
loop_
_entity.id
_entity.type
_entity.pdbx_description
1 polymer ?
#
loop_
_entity_poly.entity_id
_entity_poly.type
_entity_poly.pdbx_seq_one_letter_code
_entity_poly.pdbx_strand_id
1 'polypeptide(L)'
;MELTEEAVLDHYMTRFDERTRRAHTVALAGAIATAKDRWPTLELVRRVSNIYGVAVEELGAFFGLIRQPGEREVWVDVFRSPDNQHLVRDTMDAGQRRAYGTMLAMLEVA
;
A
#
# COMPACT_ATOMS: atom_id res chain seq x y z
N MET A 1 -0.41 -17.83 16.36
CA MET A 1 -1.61 -17.69 15.51
C MET A 1 -1.12 -17.89 14.10
N GLU A 2 -1.61 -18.92 13.43
CA GLU A 2 -1.29 -19.16 12.01
C GLU A 2 -1.96 -18.07 11.18
N LEU A 3 -1.23 -17.49 10.23
CA LEU A 3 -1.78 -16.47 9.34
C LEU A 3 -2.47 -17.19 8.18
N THR A 4 -3.78 -17.02 8.03
CA THR A 4 -4.58 -17.65 6.97
C THR A 4 -5.12 -16.61 6.00
N GLU A 5 -5.40 -17.01 4.75
CA GLU A 5 -6.06 -16.14 3.76
C GLU A 5 -7.38 -15.55 4.30
N GLU A 6 -8.20 -16.36 4.97
CA GLU A 6 -9.46 -15.93 5.58
C GLU A 6 -9.23 -14.85 6.65
N ALA A 7 -8.25 -15.04 7.54
CA ALA A 7 -7.94 -14.05 8.56
C ALA A 7 -7.42 -12.72 7.97
N VAL A 8 -6.64 -12.79 6.89
CA VAL A 8 -6.16 -11.60 6.17
C VAL A 8 -7.32 -10.89 5.47
N LEU A 9 -8.23 -11.63 4.83
CA LEU A 9 -9.41 -11.07 4.19
C LEU A 9 -10.34 -10.40 5.20
N ASP A 10 -10.63 -11.06 6.33
CA ASP A 10 -11.45 -10.50 7.41
C ASP A 10 -10.84 -9.22 7.98
N HIS A 11 -9.51 -9.21 8.18
CA HIS A 11 -8.78 -8.03 8.60
C HIS A 11 -8.96 -6.89 7.59
N TYR A 12 -8.74 -7.17 6.30
CA TYR A 12 -8.88 -6.20 5.22
C TYR A 12 -10.30 -5.62 5.13
N MET A 13 -11.32 -6.46 5.25
CA MET A 13 -12.73 -6.06 5.21
C MET A 13 -13.15 -5.27 6.45
N THR A 14 -12.54 -5.52 7.61
CA THR A 14 -12.85 -4.83 8.86
C THR A 14 -12.11 -3.49 9.00
N ARG A 15 -10.87 -3.40 8.52
CA ARG A 15 -9.98 -2.27 8.82
C ARG A 15 -10.00 -1.14 7.80
N PHE A 16 -10.38 -1.42 6.56
CA PHE A 16 -10.41 -0.42 5.49
C PHE A 16 -11.84 -0.22 5.04
N ASP A 17 -12.27 1.02 4.84
CA ASP A 17 -13.61 1.28 4.33
C ASP A 17 -13.76 0.85 2.87
N GLU A 18 -14.99 0.80 2.38
CA GLU A 18 -15.27 0.39 1.01
C GLU A 18 -14.53 1.23 -0.05
N ARG A 19 -14.38 2.54 0.20
CA ARG A 19 -13.75 3.47 -0.72
C ARG A 19 -12.26 3.18 -0.84
N THR A 20 -11.55 2.99 0.27
CA THR A 20 -10.14 2.61 0.31
C THR A 20 -9.93 1.26 -0.34
N ARG A 21 -10.81 0.28 -0.09
CA ARG A 21 -10.74 -1.03 -0.75
C ARG A 21 -10.91 -0.94 -2.27
N ARG A 22 -11.86 -0.14 -2.75
CA ARG A 22 -12.04 0.11 -4.19
C ARG A 22 -10.84 0.81 -4.80
N ALA A 23 -10.28 1.82 -4.13
CA ALA A 23 -9.07 2.51 -4.57
C ALA A 23 -7.88 1.54 -4.68
N HIS A 24 -7.69 0.66 -3.68
CA HIS A 24 -6.68 -0.39 -3.71
C HIS A 24 -6.85 -1.31 -4.92
N THR A 25 -8.05 -1.86 -5.15
CA THR A 25 -8.33 -2.71 -6.31
C THR A 25 -8.08 -1.99 -7.64
N VAL A 26 -8.52 -0.74 -7.78
CA VAL A 26 -8.35 0.02 -9.03
C VAL A 26 -6.90 0.38 -9.30
N ALA A 27 -6.12 0.74 -8.27
CA ALA A 27 -4.69 0.99 -8.43
C ALA A 27 -3.95 -0.27 -8.89
N LEU A 28 -4.26 -1.44 -8.30
CA LEU A 28 -3.66 -2.71 -8.70
C LEU A 28 -4.06 -3.11 -10.13
N ALA A 29 -5.35 -3.02 -10.47
CA ALA A 29 -5.84 -3.32 -11.82
C ALA A 29 -5.23 -2.40 -12.88
N GLY A 30 -5.11 -1.10 -12.56
CA GLY A 30 -4.44 -0.13 -13.42
C GLY A 30 -2.97 -0.50 -13.66
N ALA A 31 -2.25 -0.86 -12.59
CA ALA A 31 -0.86 -1.26 -12.71
C ALA A 31 -0.67 -2.54 -13.53
N ILE A 32 -1.53 -3.54 -13.35
CA ILE A 32 -1.53 -4.76 -14.16
C ILE A 32 -1.68 -4.43 -15.66
N ALA A 33 -2.48 -3.41 -15.99
CA ALA A 33 -2.71 -3.02 -17.37
C ALA A 33 -1.60 -2.14 -17.97
N THR A 34 -0.88 -1.34 -17.15
CA THR A 34 -0.01 -0.27 -17.67
C THR A 34 1.45 -0.34 -17.22
N ALA A 35 1.76 -0.96 -16.09
CA ALA A 35 3.11 -1.01 -15.53
C ALA A 35 3.87 -2.27 -15.99
N LYS A 36 5.16 -2.12 -16.30
CA LYS A 36 6.01 -3.22 -16.78
C LYS A 36 6.09 -4.39 -15.80
N ASP A 37 6.21 -4.09 -14.51
CA ASP A 37 6.26 -5.08 -13.42
C ASP A 37 4.87 -5.36 -12.83
N ARG A 38 3.82 -4.80 -13.43
CA ARG A 38 2.42 -4.96 -13.01
C ARG A 38 2.14 -4.47 -11.59
N TRP A 39 3.03 -3.67 -11.01
CA TRP A 39 2.92 -3.15 -9.66
C TRP A 39 2.71 -1.63 -9.66
N PRO A 40 1.85 -1.06 -8.79
CA PRO A 40 1.55 0.37 -8.85
C PRO A 40 2.78 1.27 -8.71
N THR A 41 2.76 2.37 -9.44
CA THR A 41 3.72 3.47 -9.32
C THR A 41 3.14 4.58 -8.45
N LEU A 42 3.98 5.45 -7.90
CA LEU A 42 3.52 6.60 -7.10
C LEU A 42 2.58 7.52 -7.91
N GLU A 43 2.84 7.71 -9.20
CA GLU A 43 1.98 8.53 -10.07
C GLU A 43 0.57 7.93 -10.17
N LEU A 44 0.46 6.62 -10.40
CA LEU A 44 -0.83 5.94 -10.47
C LEU A 44 -1.56 6.01 -9.13
N VAL A 45 -0.85 5.76 -8.03
CA VAL A 45 -1.40 5.85 -6.67
C VAL A 45 -1.94 7.25 -6.38
N ARG A 46 -1.19 8.31 -6.70
CA ARG A 46 -1.66 9.70 -6.57
C ARG A 46 -2.92 9.96 -7.36
N ARG A 47 -2.97 9.51 -8.62
CA ARG A 47 -4.14 9.68 -9.48
C ARG A 47 -5.37 8.99 -8.88
N VAL A 48 -5.24 7.73 -8.47
CA VAL A 48 -6.35 6.97 -7.88
C VAL A 48 -6.77 7.55 -6.53
N SER A 49 -5.81 7.93 -5.68
CA SER A 49 -6.05 8.61 -4.41
C SER A 49 -6.91 9.87 -4.60
N ASN A 50 -6.56 10.71 -5.57
CA ASN A 50 -7.33 11.91 -5.89
C ASN A 50 -8.75 11.62 -6.40
N ILE A 51 -8.92 10.59 -7.25
CA ILE A 51 -10.23 10.21 -7.80
C ILE A 51 -11.16 9.69 -6.70
N TYR A 52 -10.63 8.87 -5.80
CA TYR A 52 -11.42 8.23 -4.75
C TYR A 52 -11.52 9.08 -3.48
N GLY A 53 -10.68 10.09 -3.31
CA GLY A 53 -10.63 10.94 -2.11
C GLY A 53 -10.08 10.18 -0.89
N VAL A 54 -9.05 9.36 -1.09
CA VAL A 54 -8.38 8.58 -0.02
C VAL A 54 -6.97 9.11 0.22
N ALA A 55 -6.44 8.92 1.44
CA ALA A 55 -5.07 9.34 1.76
C ALA A 55 -4.05 8.63 0.85
N VAL A 56 -3.20 9.40 0.18
CA VAL A 56 -2.21 8.86 -0.78
C VAL A 56 -1.17 7.99 -0.09
N GLU A 57 -0.83 8.31 1.16
CA GLU A 57 0.12 7.59 2.00
C GLU A 57 -0.41 6.21 2.37
N GLU A 58 -1.67 6.13 2.82
CA GLU A 58 -2.31 4.85 3.15
C GLU A 58 -2.47 3.99 1.90
N LEU A 59 -2.91 4.58 0.77
CA LEU A 59 -3.05 3.84 -0.49
C LEU A 59 -1.69 3.37 -1.03
N GLY A 60 -0.66 4.21 -0.97
CA GLY A 60 0.68 3.85 -1.42
C GLY A 60 1.30 2.72 -0.60
N ALA A 61 1.02 2.68 0.70
CA ALA A 61 1.55 1.67 1.59
C ALA A 61 1.03 0.25 1.30
N PHE A 62 -0.16 0.09 0.70
CA PHE A 62 -0.61 -1.20 0.16
C PHE A 62 0.32 -1.78 -0.92
N PHE A 63 1.16 -0.94 -1.51
CA PHE A 63 2.06 -1.30 -2.60
C PHE A 63 3.54 -1.12 -2.22
N GLY A 64 3.85 -0.97 -0.93
CA GLY A 64 5.21 -0.75 -0.47
C GLY A 64 5.77 0.63 -0.83
N LEU A 65 4.92 1.60 -1.19
CA LEU A 65 5.32 3.00 -1.38
C LEU A 65 5.13 3.74 -0.06
N ILE A 66 6.22 4.02 0.62
CA ILE A 66 6.20 4.59 1.97
C ILE A 66 6.72 6.02 1.93
N ARG A 67 5.82 6.98 2.19
CA ARG A 67 6.16 8.38 2.43
C ARG A 67 6.95 8.51 3.73
N GLN A 68 8.05 9.24 3.69
CA GLN A 68 8.79 9.66 4.89
C GLN A 68 8.30 11.02 5.39
N PRO A 69 8.28 11.24 6.72
CA PRO A 69 8.00 12.54 7.31
C PRO A 69 9.18 13.50 7.11
N GLY A 70 8.90 14.79 6.94
CA GLY A 70 9.92 15.82 6.81
C GLY A 70 9.45 17.03 6.01
N GLU A 71 10.33 18.04 5.88
CA GLU A 71 10.06 19.27 5.12
C GLU A 71 9.99 19.02 3.61
N ARG A 72 10.66 17.96 3.14
CA ARG A 72 10.63 17.53 1.74
C ARG A 72 9.82 16.25 1.62
N GLU A 73 9.06 16.17 0.55
CA GLU A 73 8.33 14.95 0.24
C GLU A 73 9.31 13.89 -0.31
N VAL A 74 9.49 12.81 0.47
CA VAL A 74 10.32 11.67 0.08
C VAL A 74 9.46 10.40 0.15
N TRP A 75 9.58 9.57 -0.88
CA TRP A 75 8.91 8.29 -0.98
C TRP A 75 9.93 7.18 -1.21
N VAL A 76 9.78 6.08 -0.47
CA VAL A 76 10.60 4.88 -0.61
C VAL A 76 9.74 3.77 -1.17
N ASP A 77 10.20 3.16 -2.26
CA ASP A 77 9.58 1.97 -2.84
C ASP A 77 10.27 0.72 -2.29
N VAL A 78 9.70 0.13 -1.25
CA VAL A 78 10.29 -1.05 -0.60
C VAL A 78 9.99 -2.35 -1.33
N PHE A 79 9.09 -2.33 -2.33
CA PHE A 79 8.84 -3.48 -3.19
C PHE A 79 9.96 -3.61 -4.23
N ARG A 80 10.30 -2.50 -4.89
CA ARG A 80 11.37 -2.45 -5.90
C ARG A 80 12.77 -2.27 -5.30
N SER A 81 12.87 -1.82 -4.06
CA SER A 81 14.13 -1.65 -3.34
C SER A 81 14.02 -2.17 -1.91
N PRO A 82 13.95 -3.51 -1.72
CA PRO A 82 13.73 -4.13 -0.42
C PRO A 82 14.82 -3.82 0.60
N ASP A 83 16.06 -3.58 0.15
CA ASP A 83 17.16 -3.18 1.03
C ASP A 83 16.87 -1.87 1.79
N ASN A 84 15.96 -1.04 1.30
CA ASN A 84 15.56 0.22 1.92
C ASN A 84 14.44 0.09 2.96
N GLN A 85 13.94 -1.12 3.26
CA GLN A 85 12.88 -1.33 4.26
C GLN A 85 13.24 -0.76 5.65
N HIS A 86 14.52 -0.85 6.03
CA HIS A 86 15.02 -0.31 7.29
C HIS A 86 14.86 1.22 7.40
N LEU A 87 14.79 1.95 6.28
CA LEU A 87 14.65 3.41 6.24
C LEU A 87 13.24 3.90 6.60
N VAL A 88 12.25 2.99 6.62
CA VAL A 88 10.84 3.40 6.73
C VAL A 88 10.06 2.72 7.84
N ARG A 89 10.62 1.69 8.46
CA ARG A 89 9.94 0.92 9.51
C ARG A 89 9.42 1.79 10.66
N ASP A 90 10.22 2.76 11.08
CA ASP A 90 9.93 3.59 12.25
C ASP A 90 9.30 4.95 11.88
N THR A 91 9.09 5.22 10.59
CA THR A 91 8.63 6.53 10.09
C THR A 91 7.18 6.53 9.61
N MET A 92 6.58 5.35 9.43
CA MET A 92 5.20 5.20 8.99
C MET A 92 4.20 5.78 10.01
N ASP A 93 3.26 6.56 9.51
CA ASP A 93 2.06 6.89 10.26
C ASP A 93 1.16 5.65 10.47
N ALA A 94 0.08 5.82 11.22
CA ALA A 94 -0.82 4.72 11.55
C ALA A 94 -1.53 4.14 10.32
N GLY A 95 -1.83 4.93 9.29
CA GLY A 95 -2.46 4.47 8.05
C GLY A 95 -1.50 3.64 7.22
N GLN A 96 -0.31 4.19 6.97
CA GLN A 96 0.78 3.51 6.27
C GLN A 96 1.12 2.18 6.93
N ARG A 97 1.26 2.16 8.27
CA ARG A 97 1.60 0.93 9.01
C ARG A 97 0.54 -0.15 8.87
N ARG A 98 -0.75 0.20 8.90
CA ARG A 98 -1.85 -0.76 8.72
C ARG A 98 -1.89 -1.31 7.30
N ALA A 99 -1.82 -0.44 6.30
CA ALA A 99 -1.87 -0.83 4.89
C ALA A 99 -0.64 -1.66 4.48
N TYR A 100 0.56 -1.23 4.89
CA TYR A 100 1.79 -1.98 4.65
C TYR A 100 1.80 -3.32 5.37
N GLY A 101 1.35 -3.37 6.64
CA GLY A 101 1.20 -4.63 7.37
C GLY A 101 0.22 -5.59 6.69
N THR A 102 -0.87 -5.06 6.12
CA THR A 102 -1.84 -5.85 5.34
C THR A 102 -1.21 -6.37 4.04
N MET A 103 -0.45 -5.55 3.32
CA MET A 103 0.29 -5.98 2.14
C MET A 103 1.24 -7.14 2.47
N LEU A 104 2.05 -7.01 3.52
CA LEU A 104 2.96 -8.08 3.95
C LEU A 104 2.21 -9.36 4.29
N ALA A 105 1.08 -9.24 5.00
CA ALA A 105 0.26 -10.40 5.35
C ALA A 105 -0.36 -11.06 4.10
N MET A 106 -0.81 -10.29 3.11
CA MET A 106 -1.32 -10.81 1.84
C MET A 106 -0.23 -11.54 1.04
N LEU A 107 1.01 -11.03 1.03
CA LEU A 107 2.12 -11.68 0.33
C LEU A 107 2.60 -12.97 0.99
N GLU A 108 2.41 -13.11 2.30
CA GLU A 108 2.79 -14.32 3.05
C GLU A 108 1.82 -15.50 2.80
N VAL A 109 0.55 -15.20 2.48
CA VAL A 109 -0.51 -16.21 2.30
C VAL A 109 -0.89 -16.43 0.82
N ALA A 110 -0.24 -15.75 -0.12
CA ALA A 110 -0.50 -15.85 -1.57
C ALA A 110 0.46 -16.82 -2.27
#